data_AF-A0A0R1YFU3-F1
#
_entry.id   AF-A0A0R1YFU3-F1
#
_cell.length_a   1.000
_cell.length_b   1.000
_cell.length_c   1.000
_cell.angle_alpha   90.00
_cell.angle_beta   90.00
_cell.angle_gamma   90.00
#
_symmetry.space_group_name_H-M   'P 1'
#
loop_
_entity.id
_entity.type
_entity.pdbx_description
1 polymer ?
#
loop_
_entity_poly.entity_id
_entity_poly.type
_entity_poly.pdbx_seq_one_letter_code
_entity_poly.pdbx_strand_id
1 'polypeptide(L)'
;MIVSGQAQRKKREPFIIFTGDNQDDVQKFLQPLVSHLTKKKNKLQVVTPQGALSISPQEVVVKENKQRIAVLSQVEFEQLFNVVN
;
A
#
# COMPACT_ATOMS: atom_id res chain seq x y z
N MET A 1 23.07 -7.23 23.50
CA MET A 1 23.79 -6.47 22.44
C MET A 1 22.77 -6.19 21.35
N ILE A 2 22.43 -4.93 21.10
CA ILE A 2 21.51 -4.55 20.01
C ILE A 2 22.38 -4.32 18.78
N VAL A 3 22.12 -5.07 17.71
CA VAL A 3 22.78 -4.86 16.41
C VAL A 3 21.89 -3.91 15.61
N SER A 4 22.36 -2.70 15.34
CA SER A 4 21.79 -1.79 14.35
C SER A 4 22.71 -1.74 13.13
N GLY A 5 22.12 -1.69 11.94
CA GLY A 5 22.84 -1.70 10.67
C GLY A 5 21.96 -1.19 9.54
N GLN A 6 22.52 -1.04 8.34
CA GLN A 6 21.78 -0.58 7.16
C GLN A 6 21.21 -1.78 6.39
N ALA A 7 19.93 -1.70 6.02
CA ALA A 7 19.27 -2.69 5.17
C ALA A 7 18.84 -2.01 3.86
N GLN A 8 19.19 -2.60 2.71
CA GLN A 8 18.80 -2.10 1.39
C GLN A 8 17.83 -3.09 0.73
N ARG A 9 16.65 -2.60 0.34
CA ARG A 9 15.65 -3.39 -0.39
C ARG A 9 15.98 -3.33 -1.89
N LYS A 10 16.27 -4.48 -2.52
CA LYS A 10 16.75 -4.59 -3.92
C LYS A 10 15.65 -4.91 -4.94
N LYS A 11 14.36 -4.78 -4.60
CA LYS A 11 13.28 -5.36 -5.38
C LYS A 11 12.34 -4.28 -5.94
N ARG A 12 11.96 -4.43 -7.20
CA ARG A 12 10.84 -3.69 -7.79
C ARG A 12 9.55 -4.22 -7.19
N GLU A 13 8.77 -3.33 -6.60
CA GLU A 13 7.49 -3.66 -5.99
C GLU A 13 6.39 -2.93 -6.77
N PRO A 14 5.29 -3.62 -7.14
CA PRO A 14 4.18 -2.96 -7.79
C PRO A 14 3.51 -2.00 -6.81
N PHE A 15 3.04 -0.86 -7.31
CA PHE A 15 2.33 0.14 -6.53
C PHE A 15 1.08 0.65 -7.27
N ILE A 16 0.13 1.20 -6.53
CA ILE A 16 -1.02 1.93 -7.06
C ILE A 16 -1.33 3.13 -6.16
N ILE A 17 -1.68 4.27 -6.76
CA ILE A 17 -2.12 5.46 -6.03
C ILE A 17 -3.64 5.40 -5.93
N PHE A 18 -4.19 5.55 -4.72
CA PHE A 18 -5.63 5.64 -4.54
C PHE A 18 -6.08 7.09 -4.79
N THR A 19 -6.80 7.36 -5.87
CA THR A 19 -7.26 8.73 -6.21
C THR A 19 -8.60 9.08 -5.58
N GLY A 20 -9.31 8.10 -5.02
CA GLY A 20 -10.70 8.22 -4.58
C GLY A 20 -11.70 7.73 -5.61
N ASP A 21 -11.39 7.87 -6.90
CA ASP A 21 -12.26 7.48 -8.02
C ASP A 21 -11.91 6.10 -8.60
N ASN A 22 -10.67 5.63 -8.42
CA ASN A 22 -10.19 4.35 -8.93
C ASN A 22 -10.37 3.17 -7.94
N GLN A 23 -11.48 3.16 -7.22
CA GLN A 23 -11.75 2.22 -6.11
C GLN A 23 -11.66 0.76 -6.55
N ASP A 24 -12.29 0.43 -7.68
CA ASP A 24 -12.30 -0.92 -8.24
C ASP A 24 -10.91 -1.40 -8.64
N ASP A 25 -10.07 -0.49 -9.18
CA ASP A 25 -8.71 -0.82 -9.58
C ASP A 25 -7.82 -1.05 -8.36
N VAL A 26 -7.99 -0.26 -7.29
CA VAL A 26 -7.29 -0.50 -6.02
C VAL A 26 -7.73 -1.82 -5.38
N GLN A 27 -9.02 -2.16 -5.41
CA GLN A 27 -9.50 -3.44 -4.90
C GLN A 27 -8.97 -4.64 -5.70
N LYS A 28 -8.97 -4.56 -7.04
CA LYS A 28 -8.33 -5.57 -7.91
C LYS A 28 -6.83 -5.67 -7.62
N PHE A 29 -6.17 -4.52 -7.46
CA PHE A 29 -4.77 -4.46 -7.09
C PHE A 29 -4.53 -5.10 -5.74
N LEU A 30 -5.46 -5.10 -4.79
CA LEU A 30 -5.27 -5.68 -3.45
C LEU A 30 -5.48 -7.20 -3.39
N GLN A 31 -6.05 -7.83 -4.41
CA GLN A 31 -6.30 -9.27 -4.40
C GLN A 31 -5.00 -10.08 -4.13
N PRO A 32 -5.05 -11.14 -3.32
CA PRO A 32 -6.24 -11.80 -2.77
C PRO A 32 -6.74 -11.21 -1.44
N LEU A 33 -6.22 -10.07 -0.97
CA LEU A 33 -6.67 -9.47 0.28
C LEU A 33 -8.12 -8.99 0.17
N VAL A 34 -8.90 -9.23 1.21
CA VAL A 34 -10.27 -8.71 1.29
C VAL A 34 -10.20 -7.21 1.54
N SER A 35 -10.86 -6.44 0.68
CA SER A 35 -10.98 -4.99 0.85
C SER A 35 -12.40 -4.54 0.58
N HIS A 36 -12.83 -3.51 1.32
CA HIS A 36 -14.17 -2.94 1.19
C HIS A 36 -14.14 -1.43 1.37
N LEU A 37 -15.05 -0.73 0.69
CA LEU A 37 -15.29 0.68 0.93
C LEU A 37 -15.90 0.88 2.31
N THR A 38 -15.41 1.88 3.02
CA THR A 38 -16.01 2.33 4.27
C THR A 38 -17.40 2.93 4.02
N LYS A 39 -18.23 3.02 5.07
CA LYS A 39 -19.60 3.56 4.98
C LYS A 39 -19.68 4.96 4.39
N LYS A 40 -18.64 5.80 4.62
CA LYS A 40 -18.54 7.16 4.06
C LYS A 40 -18.00 7.18 2.62
N LYS A 41 -17.67 6.02 2.04
CA LYS A 41 -17.13 5.82 0.69
C LYS A 41 -15.88 6.64 0.37
N ASN A 42 -15.18 7.13 1.38
CA ASN A 42 -14.03 8.00 1.25
C ASN A 42 -12.71 7.30 1.58
N LYS A 43 -12.76 6.03 2.00
CA LYS A 43 -11.61 5.20 2.35
C LYS A 43 -11.89 3.76 1.99
N LEU A 44 -10.83 3.03 1.65
CA LEU A 44 -10.82 1.57 1.52
C LEU A 44 -10.28 0.97 2.80
N GLN A 45 -10.97 -0.01 3.35
CA GLN A 45 -10.47 -0.81 4.46
C GLN A 45 -10.00 -2.15 3.90
N VAL A 46 -8.79 -2.56 4.26
CA VAL A 46 -8.17 -3.80 3.79
C VAL A 46 -7.88 -4.69 4.97
N VAL A 47 -8.29 -5.95 4.90
CA VAL A 47 -7.98 -6.95 5.91
C VAL A 47 -6.70 -7.67 5.50
N THR A 48 -5.66 -7.53 6.31
CA THR A 48 -4.39 -8.24 6.13
C THR A 48 -4.21 -9.29 7.23
N PRO A 49 -3.28 -10.26 7.06
CA PRO A 49 -2.93 -11.19 8.13
C PRO A 49 -2.43 -10.52 9.43
N GLN A 50 -2.01 -9.26 9.36
CA GLN A 50 -1.47 -8.49 10.49
C GLN A 50 -2.51 -7.55 11.12
N GLY A 51 -3.71 -7.48 10.55
CA GLY A 51 -4.78 -6.58 10.99
C GLY A 51 -5.42 -5.81 9.84
N ALA A 52 -6.38 -4.95 10.19
CA ALA A 52 -7.04 -4.09 9.23
C ALA A 52 -6.28 -2.78 9.03
N LEU A 53 -6.10 -2.38 7.77
CA LEU A 53 -5.51 -1.11 7.37
C LEU A 53 -6.57 -0.27 6.65
N SER A 54 -6.45 1.06 6.74
CA SER A 54 -7.29 1.98 5.96
C SER A 54 -6.43 2.71 4.95
N ILE A 55 -6.94 2.86 3.73
CA ILE A 55 -6.33 3.60 2.63
C ILE A 55 -7.23 4.80 2.32
N SER A 56 -6.65 5.99 2.39
CA SER A 56 -7.28 7.26 2.07
C SER A 56 -6.88 7.72 0.66
N PRO A 57 -7.69 8.56 0.00
CA PRO A 57 -7.30 9.19 -1.26
C PRO A 57 -5.95 9.90 -1.12
N GLN A 58 -5.18 9.89 -2.18
CA GLN A 58 -3.80 10.38 -2.31
C GLN A 58 -2.74 9.51 -1.61
N GLU A 59 -3.12 8.43 -0.92
CA GLU A 59 -2.15 7.45 -0.42
C GLU A 59 -1.73 6.48 -1.53
N VAL A 60 -0.49 6.00 -1.40
CA VAL A 60 0.13 5.02 -2.29
C VAL A 60 0.13 3.66 -1.60
N VAL A 61 -0.40 2.66 -2.29
CA VAL A 61 -0.37 1.27 -1.84
C VAL A 61 0.76 0.56 -2.57
N VAL A 62 1.73 0.06 -1.81
CA VAL A 62 2.82 -0.77 -2.34
C VAL A 62 2.55 -2.23 -1.96
N LYS A 63 2.57 -3.11 -2.96
CA LYS A 63 2.40 -4.55 -2.75
C LYS A 63 3.75 -5.18 -2.47
N GLU A 64 3.94 -5.58 -1.23
CA GLU A 64 5.12 -6.30 -0.80
C GLU A 64 4.98 -7.82 -1.01
N ASN A 65 6.06 -8.57 -0.76
CA ASN A 65 6.01 -10.02 -0.82
C ASN A 65 5.07 -10.63 0.23
N LYS A 66 4.49 -11.80 -0.08
CA LYS A 66 3.68 -12.61 0.83
C LYS A 66 2.42 -11.90 1.36
N GLN A 67 1.66 -11.24 0.47
CA GLN A 67 0.38 -10.56 0.80
C GLN A 67 0.51 -9.46 1.85
N ARG A 68 1.71 -8.88 1.99
CA ARG A 68 1.92 -7.66 2.76
C ARG A 68 1.70 -6.47 1.86
N ILE A 69 1.13 -5.42 2.42
CA ILE A 69 0.98 -4.14 1.76
C ILE A 69 1.54 -3.06 2.67
N ALA A 70 2.18 -2.06 2.07
CA ALA A 70 2.50 -0.81 2.73
C ALA A 70 1.56 0.27 2.19
N VAL A 71 1.06 1.11 3.09
CA VAL A 71 0.27 2.30 2.74
C VAL A 71 1.12 3.49 3.14
N LEU A 72 1.46 4.32 2.17
CA LEU A 72 2.37 5.45 2.32
C LEU A 72 1.69 6.72 1.84
N SER A 73 2.05 7.85 2.39
CA SER A 73 1.81 9.12 1.69
C SER A 73 2.63 9.17 0.40
N GLN A 74 2.22 10.00 -0.56
CA GLN A 74 3.02 10.22 -1.78
C GLN A 74 4.43 10.73 -1.46
N VAL A 75 4.55 11.63 -0.48
CA VAL A 75 5.85 12.18 -0.05
C VAL A 75 6.76 11.06 0.47
N GLU A 76 6.26 10.18 1.34
CA GLU A 76 7.03 9.05 1.84
C GLU A 76 7.40 8.07 0.72
N PHE A 77 6.48 7.82 -0.22
CA PHE A 77 6.74 6.95 -1.36
C PHE A 77 7.87 7.49 -2.23
N GLU A 78 7.86 8.78 -2.56
CA GLU A 78 8.90 9.43 -3.37
C GLU A 78 10.27 9.45 -2.66
N GLN A 79 10.29 9.50 -1.33
CA GLN A 79 11.53 9.43 -0.55
C GLN A 79 12.11 8.00 -0.48
N LEU A 80 11.24 6.98 -0.47
CA LEU A 80 11.62 5.59 -0.28
C LEU A 80 11.84 4.83 -1.58
N PHE A 81 11.20 5.25 -2.68
CA PHE A 81 11.18 4.54 -3.95
C PHE A 81 11.60 5.44 -5.12
N ASN A 82 12.45 4.89 -5.99
CA ASN A 82 12.68 5.44 -7.32
C ASN A 82 11.70 4.77 -8.30
N VAL A 83 10.79 5.54 -8.87
CA VAL A 83 9.86 5.04 -9.91
C VAL A 83 10.64 4.83 -11.20
N VAL A 84 10.67 3.58 -11.68
CA VAL A 84 11.29 3.21 -12.95
C VAL A 84 10.18 2.68 -13.86
N ASN A 85 9.82 3.44 -14.89
CA ASN A 85 8.85 3.06 -15.92
C ASN A 85 9.44 2.04 -16.90
#